data_AF-A0A7X9JCK2-F1
#
_entry.id   AF-A0A7X9JCK2-F1
#
_cell.length_a   1.000
_cell.length_b   1.000
_cell.length_c   1.000
_cell.angle_alpha   90.00
_cell.angle_beta   90.00
_cell.angle_gamma   90.00
#
_symmetry.space_group_name_H-M   'P 1'
#
loop_
_entity.id
_entity.type
_entity.pdbx_description
1 polymer ?
#
loop_
_entity_poly.entity_id
_entity_poly.type
_entity_poly.pdbx_seq_one_letter_code
_entity_poly.pdbx_strand_id
1 'polypeptide(L)'
;MKKRSELFFSAIQVPLDMAMIMLAAISAFAIRDIPQVVTLQPKLYKFPFNDYLVVVSMIIPFFILIYALEGLYDLRVTRRFWKESLKIFSATSIGLVAIIVAIFLKREWFSSRFIILSGWLLAVLYVTTARYLLQKAQKWLLKKKGLGVHRLLLVGRNGKIDR
;
A
#
# COMPACT_ATOMS: atom_id res chain seq x y z
N MET A 1 -0.96 0.98 26.90
CA MET A 1 -0.85 2.42 26.56
C MET A 1 0.06 2.56 25.34
N LYS A 2 -0.48 2.84 24.14
CA LYS A 2 0.32 3.00 22.91
C LYS A 2 1.22 4.24 23.07
N LYS A 3 2.55 4.09 22.93
CA LYS A 3 3.50 5.20 23.10
C LYS A 3 3.33 6.16 21.93
N ARG A 4 3.29 7.48 22.20
CA ARG A 4 3.00 8.56 21.23
C ARG A 4 3.80 8.46 19.91
N SER A 5 5.00 7.86 19.94
CA SER A 5 5.84 7.63 18.77
C SER A 5 5.25 6.63 17.76
N GLU A 6 4.54 5.59 18.21
CA GLU A 6 3.93 4.59 17.32
C GLU A 6 2.76 5.23 16.54
N LEU A 7 1.89 5.98 17.22
CA LEU A 7 0.78 6.68 16.56
C LEU A 7 1.26 7.66 15.48
N PHE A 8 2.37 8.36 15.72
CA PHE A 8 2.96 9.27 14.74
C PHE A 8 3.42 8.54 13.47
N PHE A 9 4.09 7.39 13.62
CA PHE A 9 4.52 6.60 12.46
C PHE A 9 3.33 5.96 11.71
N SER A 10 2.28 5.53 12.42
CA SER A 10 1.06 5.02 11.78
C SER A 10 0.36 6.12 11.00
N ALA A 11 0.32 7.34 11.56
CA ALA A 11 -0.29 8.49 10.89
C ALA A 11 0.46 8.89 9.61
N ILE A 12 1.79 8.73 9.56
CA ILE A 12 2.59 9.00 8.35
C ILE A 12 2.44 7.90 7.28
N GLN A 13 2.14 6.66 7.67
CA GLN A 13 1.94 5.57 6.71
C GLN A 13 0.76 5.81 5.78
N VAL A 14 -0.32 6.41 6.29
CA VAL A 14 -1.53 6.71 5.50
C VAL A 14 -1.26 7.66 4.31
N PRO A 15 -0.72 8.89 4.51
CA PRO A 15 -0.41 9.78 3.40
C PRO A 15 0.70 9.23 2.51
N LEU A 16 1.64 8.45 3.06
CA LEU A 16 2.67 7.78 2.25
C LEU A 16 2.06 6.76 1.30
N ASP A 17 1.17 5.88 1.78
CA ASP A 17 0.48 4.90 0.95
C ASP A 17 -0.39 5.58 -0.12
N MET A 18 -1.10 6.65 0.25
CA MET A 18 -1.89 7.47 -0.68
C MET A 18 -1.02 8.04 -1.81
N ALA A 19 0.15 8.61 -1.47
CA ALA A 19 1.09 9.11 -2.46
C ALA A 19 1.64 7.99 -3.35
N MET A 20 1.96 6.81 -2.80
CA MET A 20 2.45 5.68 -3.59
C MET A 20 1.41 5.11 -4.55
N ILE A 21 0.15 5.02 -4.12
CA ILE A 21 -0.96 4.57 -4.99
C ILE A 21 -1.19 5.59 -6.10
N MET A 22 -1.18 6.88 -5.78
CA MET A 22 -1.30 7.95 -6.79
C MET A 22 -0.15 7.90 -7.80
N LEU A 23 1.08 7.74 -7.35
CA LEU A 23 2.25 7.60 -8.22
C LEU A 23 2.14 6.34 -9.09
N ALA A 24 1.69 5.22 -8.53
CA ALA A 24 1.48 3.99 -9.31
C ALA A 24 0.44 4.17 -10.42
N ALA A 25 -0.65 4.87 -10.13
CA ALA A 25 -1.67 5.20 -11.12
C ALA A 25 -1.14 6.12 -12.23
N ILE A 26 -0.41 7.18 -11.87
CA ILE A 26 0.22 8.09 -12.86
C ILE A 26 1.21 7.32 -13.73
N SER A 27 2.08 6.49 -13.13
CA SER A 27 3.03 5.65 -13.86
C SER A 27 2.31 4.64 -14.78
N ALA A 28 1.22 4.02 -14.32
CA ALA A 28 0.42 3.11 -15.14
C ALA A 28 -0.21 3.81 -16.36
N PHE A 29 -0.67 5.05 -16.17
CA PHE A 29 -1.19 5.88 -17.27
C PHE A 29 -0.08 6.26 -18.25
N ALA A 30 1.11 6.62 -17.78
CA ALA A 30 2.25 6.95 -18.64
C ALA A 30 2.69 5.74 -19.49
N ILE A 31 2.70 4.52 -18.92
CA ILE A 31 3.07 3.29 -19.64
C ILE A 31 2.07 2.97 -20.76
N ARG A 32 0.79 3.36 -20.61
CA ARG A 32 -0.25 3.17 -21.63
C ARG A 32 0.10 3.84 -22.96
N ASP A 33 0.82 4.95 -22.94
CA ASP A 33 1.15 5.74 -24.12
C ASP A 33 2.43 5.28 -24.83
N ILE A 34 3.10 4.26 -24.29
CA ILE A 34 4.30 3.68 -24.92
C ILE A 34 3.91 2.99 -26.24
N PRO A 35 4.60 3.28 -27.36
CA PRO A 35 4.26 2.75 -28.69
C PRO A 35 4.13 1.22 -28.76
N GLN A 36 4.95 0.51 -27.97
CA GLN A 36 4.98 -0.96 -27.89
C GLN A 36 3.71 -1.56 -27.25
N VAL A 37 2.98 -0.78 -26.44
CA VAL A 37 1.73 -1.18 -25.78
C VAL A 37 0.53 -0.83 -26.65
N VAL A 38 0.61 0.29 -27.39
CA VAL A 38 -0.45 0.77 -28.30
C VAL A 38 -0.65 -0.16 -29.51
N THR A 39 0.40 -0.83 -29.98
CA THR A 39 0.31 -1.85 -31.05
C THR A 39 -0.45 -3.10 -30.63
N LEU A 40 -0.47 -3.44 -29.33
CA LEU A 40 -1.17 -4.61 -28.80
C LEU A 40 -2.65 -4.34 -28.51
N GLN A 41 -3.03 -3.10 -28.21
CA GLN A 41 -4.42 -2.69 -27.97
C GLN A 41 -4.68 -1.30 -28.57
N PRO A 42 -5.24 -1.19 -29.78
CA PRO A 42 -5.51 0.10 -30.40
C PRO A 42 -6.48 0.92 -29.53
N LYS A 43 -6.14 2.20 -29.34
CA LYS A 43 -6.92 3.15 -28.56
C LYS A 43 -8.28 3.40 -29.22
N LEU A 44 -9.33 2.72 -28.77
CA LEU A 44 -10.71 3.00 -29.21
C LEU A 44 -11.31 4.25 -28.52
N TYR A 45 -10.69 4.77 -27.46
CA TYR A 45 -11.22 5.91 -26.70
C TYR A 45 -10.11 6.84 -26.17
N LYS A 46 -10.24 8.15 -26.43
CA LYS A 46 -9.41 9.20 -25.81
C LYS A 46 -9.93 9.43 -24.40
N PHE A 47 -9.24 8.90 -23.40
CA PHE A 47 -9.57 9.14 -22.01
C PHE A 47 -8.64 10.23 -21.47
N PRO A 48 -9.14 11.45 -21.19
CA PRO A 48 -8.30 12.56 -20.78
C PRO A 48 -7.71 12.30 -19.40
N PHE A 49 -6.49 12.81 -19.19
CA PHE A 49 -5.74 12.61 -17.95
C PHE A 49 -6.47 13.16 -16.72
N ASN A 50 -7.24 14.25 -16.88
CA ASN A 50 -7.98 14.85 -15.78
C ASN A 50 -9.08 13.93 -15.23
N ASP A 51 -9.88 13.32 -16.11
CA ASP A 51 -10.93 12.37 -15.71
C ASP A 51 -10.31 11.13 -15.05
N TYR A 52 -9.15 10.69 -15.53
CA TYR A 52 -8.38 9.63 -14.90
C TYR A 52 -7.98 9.98 -13.47
N LEU A 53 -7.42 11.17 -13.23
CA LEU A 53 -7.04 11.61 -11.90
C LEU A 53 -8.24 11.72 -10.95
N VAL A 54 -9.40 12.18 -11.43
CA VAL A 54 -10.63 12.21 -10.61
C VAL A 54 -11.02 10.81 -10.17
N VAL A 55 -11.02 9.84 -11.09
CA VAL A 55 -11.37 8.45 -10.77
C VAL A 55 -10.35 7.83 -9.82
N VAL A 56 -9.05 8.03 -10.05
CA VAL A 56 -7.99 7.55 -9.15
C VAL A 56 -8.15 8.15 -7.76
N SER A 57 -8.46 9.45 -7.65
CA SER A 57 -8.65 10.14 -6.37
C SER A 57 -9.84 9.57 -5.59
N MET A 58 -10.90 9.11 -6.27
CA MET A 58 -12.02 8.40 -5.64
C MET A 58 -11.64 6.98 -5.20
N ILE A 59 -10.75 6.30 -5.92
CA ILE A 59 -10.31 4.93 -5.63
C ILE A 59 -9.33 4.88 -4.46
N ILE A 60 -8.44 5.88 -4.31
CA ILE A 60 -7.45 5.90 -3.22
C ILE A 60 -8.06 5.73 -1.82
N PRO A 61 -9.08 6.49 -1.37
CA PRO A 61 -9.65 6.33 -0.03
C PRO A 61 -10.22 4.94 0.19
N PHE A 62 -10.74 4.29 -0.87
CA PHE A 62 -11.20 2.91 -0.81
C PHE A 62 -10.04 1.92 -0.53
N PHE A 63 -8.88 2.09 -1.17
CA PHE A 63 -7.69 1.29 -0.85
C PHE A 63 -7.16 1.54 0.55
N ILE A 64 -7.13 2.80 1.01
CA ILE A 64 -6.71 3.13 2.37
C ILE A 64 -7.62 2.46 3.40
N LEU A 65 -8.94 2.41 3.13
CA LEU A 65 -9.89 1.70 3.99
C LEU A 65 -9.57 0.20 4.05
N ILE A 66 -9.31 -0.44 2.91
CA ILE A 66 -8.93 -1.86 2.87
C ILE A 66 -7.64 -2.10 3.66
N TYR A 67 -6.64 -1.24 3.51
CA TYR A 67 -5.38 -1.34 4.25
C TYR A 67 -5.59 -1.17 5.76
N ALA A 68 -6.52 -0.29 6.17
CA ALA A 68 -6.89 -0.13 7.56
C ALA A 68 -7.57 -1.38 8.12
N LEU A 69 -8.52 -1.96 7.39
CA LEU A 69 -9.24 -3.18 7.78
C LEU A 69 -8.31 -4.40 7.89
N GLU A 70 -7.34 -4.52 6.98
CA GLU A 70 -6.31 -5.55 7.01
C GLU A 70 -5.26 -5.37 8.13
N GLY A 71 -5.36 -4.26 8.88
CA GLY A 71 -4.47 -3.94 9.98
C GLY A 71 -3.04 -3.69 9.51
N LEU A 72 -2.87 -3.09 8.33
CA LEU A 72 -1.57 -2.65 7.81
C LEU A 72 -1.03 -1.42 8.54
N TYR A 73 -1.90 -0.66 9.21
CA TYR A 73 -1.52 0.50 10.03
C TYR A 73 -1.24 0.17 11.50
N ASP A 74 -1.40 -1.11 11.87
CA ASP A 74 -1.10 -1.59 13.21
C ASP A 74 0.41 -1.83 13.34
N LEU A 75 1.10 -0.82 13.87
CA LEU A 75 2.54 -0.86 14.10
C LEU A 75 2.89 -1.82 15.23
N ARG A 76 3.31 -3.03 14.87
CA ARG A 76 4.07 -3.91 15.76
C ARG A 76 5.50 -3.98 15.26
N VAL A 77 6.43 -3.41 16.02
CA VAL A 77 7.88 -3.33 15.71
C VAL A 77 8.51 -4.71 15.42
N THR A 78 7.89 -5.79 15.90
CA THR A 78 8.34 -7.18 15.72
C THR A 78 7.84 -7.85 14.43
N ARG A 79 7.04 -7.20 13.59
CA ARG A 79 6.54 -7.83 12.34
C ARG A 79 7.70 -8.04 11.36
N ARG A 80 7.81 -9.28 10.85
CA ARG A 80 8.73 -9.63 9.76
C ARG A 80 8.26 -8.93 8.48
N PHE A 81 9.18 -8.29 7.77
CA PHE A 81 8.93 -7.61 6.49
C PHE A 81 8.14 -8.47 5.50
N TRP A 82 8.52 -9.74 5.34
CA TRP A 82 7.81 -10.69 4.47
C TRP A 82 6.31 -10.83 4.78
N LYS A 83 5.91 -10.83 6.06
CA LYS A 83 4.50 -10.91 6.44
C LYS A 83 3.74 -9.63 6.11
N GLU A 84 4.43 -8.50 6.13
CA GLU A 84 3.85 -7.21 5.73
C GLU A 84 3.68 -7.13 4.22
N SER A 85 4.68 -7.53 3.43
CA SER A 85 4.59 -7.59 1.96
C SER A 85 3.46 -8.51 1.49
N LEU A 86 3.28 -9.68 2.12
CA LEU A 86 2.17 -10.58 1.82
C LEU A 86 0.81 -9.96 2.16
N LYS A 87 0.71 -9.22 3.27
CA LYS A 87 -0.50 -8.49 3.64
C LYS A 87 -0.81 -7.37 2.65
N ILE A 88 0.21 -6.61 2.23
CA ILE A 88 0.06 -5.58 1.17
C ILE A 88 -0.45 -6.25 -0.09
N PHE A 89 0.21 -7.28 -0.58
CA PHE A 89 -0.21 -8.01 -1.78
C PHE A 89 -1.66 -8.49 -1.69
N SER A 90 -2.05 -9.11 -0.57
CA SER A 90 -3.42 -9.58 -0.34
C SER A 90 -4.42 -8.42 -0.34
N ALA A 91 -4.14 -7.36 0.41
CA ALA A 91 -5.00 -6.20 0.53
C ALA A 91 -5.17 -5.46 -0.81
N THR A 92 -4.08 -5.26 -1.55
CA THR A 92 -4.12 -4.63 -2.88
C THR A 92 -4.87 -5.52 -3.88
N SER A 93 -4.76 -6.84 -3.77
CA SER A 93 -5.51 -7.79 -4.61
C SER A 93 -7.01 -7.77 -4.32
N ILE A 94 -7.42 -7.62 -3.05
CA ILE A 94 -8.84 -7.40 -2.69
C ILE A 94 -9.35 -6.12 -3.36
N GLY A 95 -8.58 -5.03 -3.30
CA GLY A 95 -8.91 -3.77 -3.96
C GLY A 95 -9.00 -3.92 -5.49
N LEU A 96 -8.11 -4.68 -6.10
CA LEU A 96 -8.15 -4.99 -7.54
C LEU A 96 -9.43 -5.75 -7.91
N VAL A 97 -9.78 -6.80 -7.17
CA VAL A 97 -11.00 -7.57 -7.42
C VAL A 97 -12.24 -6.68 -7.31
N ALA A 98 -12.29 -5.81 -6.30
CA ALA A 98 -13.38 -4.85 -6.15
C ALA A 98 -13.49 -3.88 -7.34
N ILE A 99 -12.37 -3.36 -7.85
CA ILE A 99 -12.34 -2.54 -9.06
C ILE A 99 -12.86 -3.33 -10.28
N ILE A 100 -12.38 -4.57 -10.45
CA ILE A 100 -12.81 -5.43 -11.56
C ILE A 100 -14.33 -5.60 -11.53
N VAL A 101 -14.89 -5.96 -10.37
CA VAL A 101 -16.34 -6.11 -10.18
C VAL A 101 -17.07 -4.79 -10.50
N ALA A 102 -16.57 -3.66 -10.01
CA ALA A 102 -17.18 -2.36 -10.27
C ALA A 102 -17.22 -2.01 -11.78
N ILE A 103 -16.17 -2.35 -12.52
CA ILE A 103 -16.10 -2.13 -13.98
C ILE A 103 -17.01 -3.10 -14.73
N PHE A 104 -17.13 -4.36 -14.28
CA PHE A 104 -18.08 -5.30 -14.87
C PHE A 104 -19.53 -4.81 -14.71
N LEU A 105 -19.86 -4.19 -13.57
CA LEU A 105 -21.17 -3.56 -13.35
C LEU A 105 -21.35 -2.28 -14.17
N LYS A 106 -20.28 -1.51 -14.41
CA LYS A 106 -20.28 -0.27 -15.22
C LYS A 106 -19.29 -0.36 -16.38
N ARG A 107 -19.72 -1.00 -17.47
CA ARG A 107 -18.93 -1.38 -18.66
C ARG A 107 -18.19 -0.23 -19.36
N GLU A 108 -18.54 1.03 -19.09
CA GLU A 108 -18.10 2.21 -19.84
C GLU A 108 -16.88 2.93 -19.25
N TRP A 109 -16.46 2.64 -18.01
CA TRP A 109 -15.50 3.50 -17.29
C TRP A 109 -14.03 3.22 -17.62
N PHE A 110 -13.69 2.00 -18.07
CA PHE A 110 -12.31 1.64 -18.39
C PHE A 110 -12.22 0.63 -19.54
N SER A 111 -11.90 1.11 -20.74
CA SER A 111 -11.66 0.25 -21.90
C SER A 111 -10.30 -0.47 -21.87
N SER A 112 -9.32 0.04 -21.12
CA SER A 112 -7.96 -0.53 -21.08
C SER A 112 -7.72 -1.32 -19.79
N ARG A 113 -8.01 -2.62 -19.83
CA ARG A 113 -7.68 -3.60 -18.77
C ARG A 113 -6.21 -3.54 -18.36
N PHE A 114 -5.34 -3.16 -19.30
CA PHE A 114 -3.91 -2.96 -19.09
C PHE A 114 -3.60 -1.97 -17.95
N ILE A 115 -4.27 -0.81 -17.89
CA ILE A 115 -3.99 0.24 -16.89
C ILE A 115 -4.27 -0.26 -15.47
N ILE A 116 -5.31 -1.08 -15.32
CA ILE A 116 -5.72 -1.61 -14.02
C ILE A 116 -4.69 -2.62 -13.52
N LEU A 117 -4.26 -3.55 -14.39
CA LEU A 117 -3.26 -4.56 -14.05
C LEU A 117 -1.88 -3.94 -13.80
N SER A 118 -1.44 -3.01 -14.65
CA SER A 118 -0.18 -2.31 -14.46
C SER A 118 -0.21 -1.42 -13.21
N GLY A 119 -1.32 -0.72 -12.97
CA GLY A 119 -1.54 0.08 -11.77
C GLY A 119 -1.51 -0.75 -10.50
N TRP A 120 -2.14 -1.92 -10.49
CA TRP A 120 -2.05 -2.86 -9.36
C TRP A 120 -0.62 -3.34 -9.11
N LEU A 121 0.08 -3.78 -10.15
CA LEU A 121 1.44 -4.29 -10.02
C LEU A 121 2.40 -3.20 -9.51
N LEU A 122 2.28 -1.98 -10.05
CA LEU A 122 3.05 -0.82 -9.60
C LEU A 122 2.68 -0.41 -8.18
N ALA A 123 1.40 -0.44 -7.80
CA ALA A 123 0.94 -0.09 -6.46
C ALA A 123 1.53 -1.05 -5.41
N VAL A 124 1.50 -2.37 -5.68
CA VAL A 124 2.14 -3.36 -4.80
C VAL A 124 3.62 -3.06 -4.65
N LEU A 125 4.34 -2.83 -5.76
CA LEU A 125 5.78 -2.56 -5.74
C LEU A 125 6.12 -1.26 -4.98
N TYR A 126 5.43 -0.17 -5.28
CA TYR A 126 5.70 1.15 -4.68
C TYR A 126 5.35 1.17 -3.20
N VAL A 127 4.17 0.66 -2.80
CA VAL A 127 3.76 0.60 -1.39
C VAL A 127 4.71 -0.31 -0.59
N THR A 128 5.07 -1.48 -1.13
CA THR A 128 6.01 -2.40 -0.46
C THR A 128 7.39 -1.75 -0.28
N THR A 129 7.89 -1.07 -1.30
CA THR A 129 9.19 -0.39 -1.26
C THR A 129 9.18 0.79 -0.28
N ALA A 130 8.13 1.61 -0.30
CA ALA A 130 7.97 2.73 0.61
C ALA A 130 7.90 2.27 2.07
N ARG A 131 7.16 1.20 2.36
CA ARG A 131 7.06 0.62 3.71
C ARG A 131 8.37 -0.02 4.16
N TYR A 132 9.11 -0.66 3.26
CA TYR A 132 10.45 -1.16 3.55
C TYR A 132 11.40 -0.01 3.97
N LEU A 133 11.42 1.06 3.18
CA LEU A 133 12.25 2.24 3.45
C LEU A 133 11.85 2.90 4.77
N LEU A 134 10.55 3.05 5.03
CA LEU A 134 10.05 3.61 6.29
C LEU A 134 10.46 2.76 7.49
N GLN A 135 10.34 1.43 7.40
CA GLN A 135 10.76 0.52 8.47
C GLN A 135 12.28 0.59 8.71
N LYS A 136 13.08 0.72 7.65
CA LYS A 136 14.55 0.88 7.75
C LYS A 136 14.91 2.23 8.38
N ALA A 137 14.25 3.31 7.98
CA ALA A 137 14.43 4.64 8.55
C ALA A 137 14.08 4.68 10.04
N GLN A 138 12.96 4.05 10.44
CA GLN A 138 12.57 3.89 11.84
C GLN A 138 13.64 3.16 12.64
N LYS A 139 14.11 2.00 12.17
CA LYS A 139 15.17 1.22 12.83
C LYS A 139 16.47 2.02 12.99
N TRP A 140 16.84 2.78 11.97
CA TRP A 140 18.04 3.61 12.00
C TRP A 140 17.92 4.77 12.99
N LEU A 141 16.79 5.49 12.99
CA LEU A 141 16.53 6.61 13.91
C LEU A 141 16.48 6.13 15.37
N LEU A 142 15.88 4.97 15.64
CA LEU A 142 15.82 4.35 16.95
C LEU A 142 17.21 3.90 17.45
N LYS A 143 18.07 3.38 16.56
CA LYS A 143 19.47 3.04 16.88
C LYS A 143 20.30 4.28 17.20
N LYS A 144 20.20 5.35 16.40
CA LYS A 144 20.99 6.58 16.60
C LYS A 144 20.57 7.38 17.84
N LYS A 145 19.29 7.39 18.21
CA LYS A 145 18.79 8.11 19.39
C LYS A 145 18.96 7.34 20.72
N GLY A 146 19.61 6.17 20.74
CA GLY A 146 19.84 5.41 21.97
C GLY A 146 18.58 4.84 22.65
N LEU A 147 17.39 5.06 22.08
CA LEU A 147 16.11 4.54 22.58
C LEU A 147 15.87 3.09 22.10
N GLY A 148 16.95 2.33 21.97
CA GLY A 148 17.04 0.96 21.47
C GLY A 148 16.83 -0.12 22.52
N VAL A 149 16.29 0.20 23.70
CA VAL A 149 15.84 -0.82 24.65
C VAL A 149 14.32 -0.92 24.53
N HIS A 150 13.86 -1.71 23.56
CA HIS A 150 12.68 -2.50 23.85
C HIS A 150 13.02 -3.28 25.12
N ARG A 151 12.55 -2.79 26.27
CA ARG A 151 12.30 -3.66 27.42
C ARG A 151 11.31 -4.69 26.90
N LEU A 152 11.84 -5.77 26.33
CA LEU A 152 11.21 -7.07 26.28
C LEU A 152 10.96 -7.43 27.75
N LEU A 153 9.91 -6.85 28.32
CA LEU A 153 9.18 -7.47 29.41
C LEU A 153 8.57 -8.73 28.77
N LEU A 154 9.40 -9.76 28.70
CA LEU A 154 8.97 -11.14 28.71
C LEU A 154 8.21 -11.30 30.04
N VAL A 155 6.92 -10.95 30.02
CA VAL A 155 5.99 -11.47 31.01
C VAL A 155 5.74 -12.92 30.60
N GLY A 156 6.75 -13.75 30.86
CA GLY A 156 6.61 -15.20 30.89
C GLY A 156 5.67 -15.50 32.04
N ARG A 157 4.44 -15.86 31.71
CA ARG A 157 3.42 -16.26 32.67
C ARG A 157 3.62 -17.73 33.04
N ASN A 158 4.83 -18.10 33.45
CA ASN A 158 5.14 -19.43 33.98
C ASN A 158 5.60 -19.27 35.42
N GLY A 159 4.67 -19.54 36.33
CA GLY A 159 4.93 -19.57 37.75
C GLY A 159 5.87 -20.71 38.13
N LYS A 160 6.61 -20.45 39.22
CA LYS A 160 7.45 -21.36 40.02
C LYS A 160 8.67 -21.94 39.30
N ILE A 161 9.86 -21.60 39.81
CA ILE A 161 10.71 -22.58 40.48
C ILE A 161 11.28 -21.90 41.74
N ASP A 162 11.17 -22.64 42.84
CA ASP A 162 11.53 -22.32 44.22
C ASP A 162 13.06 -22.36 44.43
N ARG A 163 13.49 -21.56 45.42
CA ARG A 163 14.78 -21.47 46.13
C ARG A 163 16.10 -21.92 45.47
#